data_AF-A0A7V8NI01-F1
#
_entry.id   AF-A0A7V8NI01-F1
#
_cell.length_a   1.000
_cell.length_b   1.000
_cell.length_c   1.000
_cell.angle_alpha   90.00
_cell.angle_beta   90.00
_cell.angle_gamma   90.00
#
_symmetry.space_group_name_H-M   'P 1'
#
loop_
_entity.id
_entity.type
_entity.pdbx_description
1 polymer ?
#
loop_
_entity_poly.entity_id
_entity_poly.type
_entity_poly.pdbx_seq_one_letter_code
_entity_poly.pdbx_strand_id
1 'polypeptide(L)'
;MDTILGPLYTVVSWIIVQFHSLFSLVFHEDSGWAWGLSIIFLVVLIRIALIPLFVKQIKATRNMQAIQPRMKAIQERYKSDKQRQSEEMMKLYKETGTNPLSSCLPILAQSPFFIALFQVLNHIAGNRPVGVLDASQVDSARNANIFGAPIAAKFMDGSEKVAELQSSLTDVRVVTVIMIVLMSLSQFYTQRQMMTKNVDLTVKTPFMQQQKLLMYIFPVMFAVFGINFPVGVLVYWLTTNVWTMGQQMYVIKRNPTPGSRAFQERQDKLRAKGKLKEDPEEVAVRESVDAARARRQQPKRQTKAQRQTGTTAQGKQSAEQPASDESGDAETPPAKQGPKAGQGPKGGQGQKQGGKQGQKPAQGQKQSGKQGSKAAQQGGQKSGQKQGQKKSGQQRKGGGPQRSKHPSKK
;
A
#
# COMPACT_ATOMS: atom_id res chain seq x y z
N MET A 1 14.23 -21.88 11.13
CA MET A 1 14.36 -20.62 10.36
C MET A 1 15.79 -20.09 10.39
N ASP A 2 16.63 -20.54 11.33
CA ASP A 2 18.01 -20.04 11.52
C ASP A 2 18.96 -20.35 10.36
N THR A 3 18.73 -21.43 9.61
CA THR A 3 19.64 -21.84 8.52
C THR A 3 19.49 -21.00 7.24
N ILE A 4 18.28 -20.52 6.92
CA ILE A 4 18.02 -19.77 5.68
C ILE A 4 18.38 -18.28 5.84
N LEU A 5 18.10 -17.72 7.01
CA LEU A 5 18.34 -16.31 7.30
C LEU A 5 19.69 -16.06 7.99
N GLY A 6 20.42 -17.11 8.40
CA GLY A 6 21.74 -17.00 9.06
C GLY A 6 22.75 -16.12 8.33
N PRO A 7 22.92 -16.23 6.99
CA PRO A 7 23.80 -15.32 6.25
C PRO A 7 23.34 -13.86 6.36
N LEU A 8 22.04 -13.62 6.33
CA LEU A 8 21.49 -12.27 6.46
C LEU A 8 21.70 -11.70 7.87
N TYR A 9 21.57 -12.54 8.91
CA TYR A 9 21.90 -12.15 10.29
C TYR A 9 23.38 -11.81 10.42
N THR A 10 24.26 -12.58 9.78
CA THR A 10 25.71 -12.34 9.75
C THR A 10 26.03 -11.00 9.09
N VAL A 11 25.42 -10.71 7.94
CA VAL A 11 25.60 -9.42 7.25
C VAL A 11 25.08 -8.25 8.09
N VAL A 12 23.87 -8.37 8.65
CA VAL A 12 23.26 -7.30 9.44
C VAL A 12 24.05 -7.03 10.73
N SER A 13 24.40 -8.07 11.48
CA SER A 13 25.25 -7.96 12.67
C SER A 13 26.62 -7.37 12.34
N TRP A 14 27.23 -7.78 11.23
CA TRP A 14 28.51 -7.24 10.81
C TRP A 14 28.44 -5.75 10.50
N ILE A 15 27.42 -5.30 9.76
CA ILE A 15 27.22 -3.87 9.49
C ILE A 15 27.01 -3.09 10.79
N ILE A 16 26.24 -3.63 11.74
CA ILE A 16 26.03 -3.01 13.06
C ILE A 16 27.35 -2.84 13.79
N VAL A 17 28.20 -3.87 13.84
CA VAL A 17 29.51 -3.81 14.49
C VAL A 17 30.43 -2.79 13.80
N GLN A 18 30.42 -2.71 12.47
CA GLN A 18 31.22 -1.71 11.75
C GLN A 18 30.80 -0.28 12.09
N PHE A 19 29.50 0.00 12.08
CA PHE A 19 29.02 1.34 12.46
C PHE A 19 29.20 1.62 13.95
N HIS A 20 29.01 0.62 14.82
CA HIS A 20 29.29 0.76 16.25
C HIS A 20 30.75 1.13 16.47
N SER A 21 31.70 0.40 15.89
CA SER A 21 33.13 0.71 15.94
C SER A 21 33.43 2.13 15.44
N LEU A 22 32.80 2.56 14.35
CA LEU A 22 32.94 3.92 13.82
C LEU A 22 32.43 4.98 14.80
N PHE A 23 31.25 4.78 15.41
CA PHE A 23 30.69 5.74 16.35
C PHE A 23 31.37 5.71 17.72
N SER A 24 31.99 4.59 18.09
CA SER A 24 32.83 4.46 19.29
C SER A 24 34.11 5.30 19.24
N LEU A 25 34.46 5.87 18.07
CA LEU A 25 35.52 6.87 17.95
C LEU A 25 35.12 8.23 18.54
N VAL A 26 33.82 8.49 18.67
CA VAL A 26 33.26 9.78 19.11
C VAL A 26 32.48 9.63 20.41
N PHE A 27 31.77 8.52 20.59
CA PHE A 27 31.00 8.19 21.78
C PHE A 27 31.63 7.03 22.55
N HIS A 28 31.31 6.88 23.83
CA HIS A 28 31.75 5.70 24.59
C HIS A 28 31.19 4.42 23.95
N GLU A 29 31.96 3.34 23.95
CA GLU A 29 31.60 2.08 23.27
C GLU A 29 30.29 1.46 23.83
N ASP A 30 30.09 1.53 25.14
CA ASP A 30 28.84 1.06 25.79
C ASP A 30 27.68 2.05 25.72
N SER A 31 27.86 3.19 25.05
CA SER A 31 26.81 4.20 25.00
C SER A 31 25.65 3.79 24.10
N GLY A 32 24.44 4.18 24.49
CA GLY A 32 23.26 4.08 23.62
C GLY A 32 23.37 4.92 22.35
N TRP A 33 24.25 5.93 22.31
CA TRP A 33 24.49 6.68 21.07
C TRP A 33 25.27 5.86 20.05
N ALA A 34 26.33 5.14 20.46
CA ALA A 34 27.09 4.27 19.55
C ALA A 34 26.19 3.15 18.98
N TRP A 35 25.43 2.46 19.84
CA TRP A 35 24.51 1.40 19.43
C TRP A 35 23.25 1.91 18.70
N GLY A 36 22.70 3.06 19.10
CA GLY A 36 21.53 3.65 18.46
C GLY A 36 21.85 4.18 17.06
N LEU A 37 22.97 4.88 16.91
CA LEU A 37 23.43 5.38 15.61
C LEU A 37 23.83 4.24 14.67
N SER A 38 24.40 3.14 15.19
CA SER A 38 24.70 1.97 14.34
C SER A 38 23.44 1.35 13.75
N ILE A 39 22.35 1.25 14.52
CA ILE A 39 21.03 0.83 14.00
C ILE A 39 20.51 1.83 12.96
N ILE A 40 20.57 3.14 13.23
CA ILE A 40 20.09 4.18 12.31
C ILE A 40 20.85 4.11 10.97
N PHE A 41 22.17 4.02 11.01
CA PHE A 41 23.00 4.01 9.82
C PHE A 41 22.92 2.70 9.05
N LEU A 42 22.72 1.56 9.71
CA LEU A 42 22.32 0.31 9.05
C LEU A 42 21.06 0.53 8.19
N VAL A 43 20.02 1.17 8.73
CA VAL A 43 18.79 1.45 7.97
C VAL A 43 19.09 2.31 6.76
N VAL A 44 19.83 3.41 6.95
CA VAL A 44 20.22 4.32 5.87
C VAL A 44 21.00 3.58 4.78
N LEU A 45 21.98 2.76 5.14
CA LEU A 45 22.79 1.99 4.21
C LEU A 45 21.96 0.99 3.40
N ILE A 46 21.10 0.20 4.06
CA ILE A 46 20.19 -0.73 3.37
C ILE A 46 19.26 0.06 2.43
N ARG A 47 18.73 1.20 2.88
CA ARG A 47 17.84 2.02 2.06
C ARG A 47 18.54 2.60 0.84
N ILE A 48 19.78 3.03 0.95
CA ILE A 48 20.60 3.49 -0.17
C ILE A 48 20.82 2.35 -1.17
N ALA A 49 21.20 1.16 -0.70
CA ALA A 49 21.38 -0.03 -1.55
C ALA A 49 20.11 -0.41 -2.30
N LEU A 50 18.94 -0.20 -1.70
CA LEU A 50 17.64 -0.50 -2.30
C LEU A 50 17.09 0.60 -3.23
N ILE A 51 17.74 1.76 -3.36
CA ILE A 51 17.26 2.86 -4.22
C ILE A 51 16.95 2.40 -5.66
N PRO A 52 17.81 1.62 -6.36
CA PRO A 52 17.51 1.19 -7.72
C PRO A 52 16.23 0.36 -7.82
N LEU A 53 15.99 -0.49 -6.82
CA LEU A 53 14.76 -1.27 -6.71
C LEU A 53 13.56 -0.37 -6.44
N PHE A 54 13.68 0.60 -5.52
CA PHE A 54 12.62 1.57 -5.24
C PHE A 54 12.27 2.41 -6.48
N VAL A 55 13.24 2.80 -7.30
CA VAL A 55 12.99 3.52 -8.56
C VAL A 55 12.15 2.67 -9.52
N LYS A 56 12.47 1.36 -9.66
CA LYS A 56 11.66 0.43 -10.45
C LYS A 56 10.25 0.28 -9.89
N GLN A 57 10.11 0.20 -8.56
CA GLN A 57 8.80 0.14 -7.89
C GLN A 57 7.95 1.40 -8.16
N ILE A 58 8.55 2.60 -8.04
CA ILE A 58 7.86 3.86 -8.33
C ILE A 58 7.37 3.91 -9.78
N LYS A 59 8.20 3.43 -10.74
CA LYS A 59 7.80 3.35 -12.15
C LYS A 59 6.58 2.43 -12.33
N ALA A 60 6.57 1.27 -11.67
CA ALA A 60 5.42 0.36 -11.72
C ALA A 60 4.15 0.99 -11.13
N THR A 61 4.24 1.70 -10.00
CA THR A 61 3.11 2.42 -9.40
C THR A 61 2.59 3.54 -10.32
N ARG A 62 3.47 4.23 -11.05
CA ARG A 62 3.06 5.26 -12.01
C ARG A 62 2.30 4.69 -13.20
N ASN A 63 2.70 3.53 -13.72
CA ASN A 63 1.97 2.86 -14.79
C ASN A 63 0.54 2.50 -14.34
N MET A 64 0.39 2.05 -13.10
CA MET A 64 -0.93 1.81 -12.48
C MET A 64 -1.78 3.08 -12.39
N GLN A 65 -1.15 4.22 -12.11
CA GLN A 65 -1.85 5.50 -12.08
C GLN A 65 -2.30 5.94 -13.49
N ALA A 66 -1.49 5.71 -14.52
CA ALA A 66 -1.81 6.05 -15.91
C ALA A 66 -3.03 5.28 -16.45
N ILE A 67 -3.26 4.05 -16.00
CA ILE A 67 -4.43 3.25 -16.41
C ILE A 67 -5.70 3.57 -15.62
N GLN A 68 -5.61 4.39 -14.56
CA GLN A 68 -6.79 4.76 -13.75
C GLN A 68 -8.02 5.18 -14.55
N PRO A 69 -7.96 6.11 -15.53
CA PRO A 69 -9.15 6.52 -16.29
C PRO A 69 -9.85 5.36 -17.00
N ARG A 70 -9.09 4.39 -17.54
CA ARG A 70 -9.67 3.19 -18.16
C ARG A 70 -10.34 2.29 -17.13
N MET A 71 -9.74 2.17 -15.94
CA MET A 71 -10.38 1.48 -14.81
C MET A 71 -11.70 2.16 -14.41
N LYS A 72 -11.77 3.51 -14.46
CA LYS A 72 -13.02 4.27 -14.21
C LYS A 72 -14.09 3.88 -15.21
N ALA A 73 -13.76 3.91 -16.50
CA ALA A 73 -14.69 3.58 -17.58
C ALA A 73 -15.24 2.15 -17.46
N ILE A 74 -14.40 1.17 -17.10
CA ILE A 74 -14.84 -0.21 -16.84
C ILE A 74 -15.76 -0.27 -15.61
N GLN A 75 -15.41 0.45 -14.53
CA GLN A 75 -16.22 0.46 -13.31
C GLN A 75 -17.62 1.05 -13.53
N GLU A 76 -17.70 2.12 -14.31
CA GLU A 76 -18.98 2.77 -14.66
C GLU A 76 -19.80 1.92 -15.64
N ARG A 77 -19.15 1.37 -16.67
CA ARG A 77 -19.83 0.53 -17.68
C ARG A 77 -20.42 -0.76 -17.09
N TYR A 78 -19.72 -1.39 -16.15
CA TYR A 78 -20.13 -2.66 -15.53
C TYR A 78 -20.52 -2.48 -14.06
N LYS A 79 -21.11 -1.33 -13.68
CA LYS A 79 -21.47 -1.03 -12.29
C LYS A 79 -22.39 -2.08 -11.66
N SER A 80 -23.31 -2.63 -12.45
CA SER A 80 -24.32 -3.63 -12.04
C SER A 80 -23.83 -5.08 -12.14
N ASP A 81 -22.71 -5.34 -12.83
CA ASP A 81 -22.17 -6.68 -13.04
C ASP A 81 -20.74 -6.77 -12.50
N LYS A 82 -20.62 -7.17 -11.23
CA LYS A 82 -19.33 -7.27 -10.54
C LYS A 82 -18.41 -8.32 -11.13
N GLN A 83 -18.96 -9.38 -11.71
CA GLN A 83 -18.17 -10.46 -12.29
C GLN A 83 -17.51 -9.99 -13.59
N ARG A 84 -18.30 -9.44 -14.53
CA ARG A 84 -17.79 -8.83 -15.77
C ARG A 84 -16.83 -7.67 -15.48
N GLN A 85 -17.14 -6.84 -14.48
CA GLN A 85 -16.25 -5.78 -14.03
C GLN A 85 -14.87 -6.31 -13.63
N SER A 86 -14.80 -7.40 -12.85
CA SER A 86 -13.53 -8.01 -12.44
C SER A 86 -12.76 -8.60 -13.63
N GLU A 87 -13.46 -9.27 -14.55
CA GLU A 87 -12.88 -9.86 -15.76
C GLU A 87 -12.27 -8.79 -16.69
N GLU A 88 -13.02 -7.74 -17.01
CA GLU A 88 -12.54 -6.63 -17.84
C GLU A 88 -11.41 -5.84 -17.16
N MET A 89 -11.46 -5.68 -15.84
CA MET A 89 -10.35 -5.09 -15.08
C MET A 89 -9.08 -5.95 -15.19
N MET A 90 -9.19 -7.27 -15.08
CA MET A 90 -8.05 -8.17 -15.22
C MET A 90 -7.52 -8.19 -16.67
N LYS A 91 -8.41 -8.12 -17.66
CA LYS A 91 -8.05 -7.99 -19.07
C LYS A 91 -7.28 -6.69 -19.33
N LEU A 92 -7.76 -5.56 -18.80
CA LEU A 92 -7.05 -4.28 -18.87
C LEU A 92 -5.65 -4.36 -18.26
N TYR A 93 -5.49 -5.00 -17.09
CA TYR A 93 -4.17 -5.20 -16.48
C TYR A 93 -3.23 -6.02 -17.37
N LYS A 94 -3.73 -7.08 -18.02
CA LYS A 94 -2.96 -7.90 -18.96
C LYS A 94 -2.57 -7.15 -20.22
N GLU A 95 -3.52 -6.46 -20.85
CA GLU A 95 -3.29 -5.68 -22.08
C GLU A 95 -2.31 -4.52 -21.88
N THR A 96 -2.35 -3.88 -20.70
CA THR A 96 -1.44 -2.78 -20.35
C THR A 96 -0.13 -3.24 -19.74
N GLY A 97 0.07 -4.56 -19.56
CA GLY A 97 1.25 -5.13 -18.91
C GLY A 97 1.45 -4.68 -17.46
N THR A 98 0.38 -4.20 -16.79
CA THR A 98 0.45 -3.63 -15.45
C THR A 98 0.02 -4.67 -14.41
N ASN A 99 0.86 -4.95 -13.41
CA ASN A 99 0.56 -5.95 -12.38
C ASN A 99 0.12 -5.29 -11.05
N PRO A 100 -1.08 -5.59 -10.52
CA PRO A 100 -1.55 -5.06 -9.23
C PRO A 100 -0.63 -5.39 -8.04
N LEU A 101 0.04 -6.54 -8.07
CA LEU A 101 1.00 -6.96 -7.03
C LEU A 101 2.29 -6.14 -7.03
N SER A 102 2.57 -5.38 -8.09
CA SER A 102 3.74 -4.48 -8.08
C SER A 102 3.65 -3.39 -7.01
N SER A 103 2.44 -3.10 -6.52
CA SER A 103 2.22 -2.13 -5.45
C SER A 103 2.59 -2.65 -4.05
N CYS A 104 2.60 -3.97 -3.83
CA CYS A 104 3.02 -4.57 -2.54
C CYS A 104 4.49 -5.02 -2.54
N LEU A 105 5.16 -4.98 -3.70
CA LEU A 105 6.59 -5.28 -3.85
C LEU A 105 7.51 -4.54 -2.85
N PRO A 106 7.26 -3.28 -2.46
CA PRO A 106 8.08 -2.60 -1.46
C PRO A 106 8.11 -3.34 -0.11
N ILE A 107 6.97 -3.88 0.33
CA ILE A 107 6.85 -4.59 1.60
C ILE A 107 7.61 -5.92 1.53
N LEU A 108 7.48 -6.64 0.41
CA LEU A 108 8.14 -7.93 0.21
C LEU A 108 9.67 -7.80 0.08
N ALA A 109 10.15 -6.75 -0.59
CA ALA A 109 11.58 -6.52 -0.72
C ALA A 109 12.24 -6.11 0.62
N GLN A 110 11.49 -5.44 1.50
CA GLN A 110 11.98 -4.97 2.79
C GLN A 110 11.91 -6.05 3.88
N SER A 111 10.94 -6.97 3.80
CA SER A 111 10.67 -7.93 4.88
C SER A 111 11.87 -8.79 5.30
N PRO A 112 12.77 -9.26 4.41
CA PRO A 112 13.93 -10.05 4.85
C PRO A 112 14.86 -9.25 5.77
N PHE A 113 15.14 -8.00 5.42
CA PHE A 113 16.01 -7.10 6.20
C PHE A 113 15.39 -6.74 7.54
N PHE A 114 14.08 -6.51 7.56
CA PHE A 114 13.34 -6.29 8.81
C PHE A 114 13.42 -7.51 9.73
N ILE A 115 13.15 -8.71 9.21
CA ILE A 115 13.21 -9.95 10.00
C ILE A 115 14.61 -10.17 10.55
N ALA A 116 15.65 -9.93 9.75
CA ALA A 116 17.03 -10.07 10.19
C ALA A 116 17.39 -9.12 11.34
N LEU A 117 17.08 -7.83 11.19
CA LEU A 117 17.34 -6.87 12.26
C LEU A 117 16.50 -7.16 13.52
N PHE A 118 15.22 -7.48 13.35
CA PHE A 118 14.35 -7.85 14.46
C PHE A 118 14.92 -9.04 15.24
N GLN A 119 15.41 -10.05 14.53
CA GLN A 119 16.02 -11.23 15.16
C GLN A 119 17.33 -10.88 15.86
N VAL A 120 18.20 -10.07 15.26
CA VAL A 120 19.42 -9.58 15.91
C VAL A 120 19.10 -8.84 17.21
N LEU A 121 18.15 -7.90 17.18
CA LEU A 121 17.74 -7.14 18.36
C LEU A 121 17.04 -8.01 19.42
N ASN A 122 16.27 -9.02 19.02
CA ASN A 122 15.69 -9.98 19.97
C ASN A 122 16.75 -10.87 20.62
N HIS A 123 17.80 -11.25 19.89
CA HIS A 123 18.92 -12.01 20.45
C HIS A 123 19.69 -11.16 21.47
N ILE A 124 19.94 -9.88 21.16
CA ILE A 124 20.51 -8.92 22.11
C ILE A 124 19.64 -8.81 23.36
N ALA A 125 18.33 -8.63 23.19
CA ALA A 125 17.40 -8.55 24.31
C ALA A 125 17.31 -9.83 25.15
N GLY A 126 17.58 -10.98 24.54
CA GLY A 126 17.63 -12.29 25.20
C GLY A 126 19.02 -12.68 25.73
N ASN A 127 20.00 -11.79 25.65
CA ASN A 127 21.41 -12.05 25.99
C ASN A 127 22.00 -13.26 25.25
N ARG A 128 21.81 -13.32 23.93
CA ARG A 128 22.29 -14.41 23.06
C ARG A 128 23.18 -13.84 21.93
N PRO A 129 24.39 -14.38 21.72
CA PRO A 129 25.20 -14.06 20.54
C PRO A 129 24.44 -14.30 19.24
N VAL A 130 24.70 -13.46 18.22
CA VAL A 130 24.00 -13.53 16.94
C VAL A 130 24.89 -13.02 15.80
N GLY A 131 25.02 -13.84 14.75
CA GLY A 131 25.89 -13.52 13.62
C GLY A 131 27.33 -13.30 14.09
N VAL A 132 27.85 -12.09 13.92
CA VAL A 132 29.20 -11.73 14.39
C VAL A 132 29.24 -11.01 15.75
N LEU A 133 28.09 -10.67 16.34
CA LEU A 133 28.07 -10.08 17.68
C LEU A 133 28.43 -11.16 18.72
N ASP A 134 29.53 -10.93 19.43
CA ASP A 134 29.96 -11.77 20.54
C ASP A 134 29.18 -11.47 21.85
N ALA A 135 29.48 -12.22 22.90
CA ALA A 135 28.78 -12.08 24.19
C ALA A 135 28.99 -10.71 24.84
N SER A 136 30.19 -10.13 24.74
CA SER A 136 30.48 -8.81 25.32
C SER A 136 29.76 -7.68 24.57
N GLN A 137 29.74 -7.74 23.24
CA GLN A 137 29.03 -6.78 22.41
C GLN A 137 27.51 -6.88 22.60
N VAL A 138 26.99 -8.10 22.77
CA VAL A 138 25.58 -8.31 23.11
C VAL A 138 25.24 -7.70 24.47
N ASP A 139 26.08 -7.91 25.49
CA ASP A 139 25.83 -7.36 26.82
C ASP A 139 25.91 -5.82 26.83
N SER A 140 26.92 -5.26 26.16
CA SER A 140 27.06 -3.82 25.91
C SER A 140 25.81 -3.25 25.23
N ALA A 141 25.37 -3.85 24.12
CA ALA A 141 24.18 -3.42 23.38
C ALA A 141 22.88 -3.55 24.20
N ARG A 142 22.80 -4.56 25.07
CA ARG A 142 21.64 -4.83 25.91
C ARG A 142 21.45 -3.73 26.97
N ASN A 143 22.54 -3.27 27.57
CA ASN A 143 22.54 -2.24 28.62
C ASN A 143 22.58 -0.81 28.07
N ALA A 144 22.76 -0.65 26.76
CA ALA A 144 22.83 0.64 26.11
C ALA A 144 21.48 1.39 26.14
N ASN A 145 21.48 2.61 26.66
CA ASN A 145 20.28 3.44 26.86
C ASN A 145 20.10 4.51 25.77
N ILE A 146 18.98 4.48 25.04
CA ILE A 146 18.58 5.49 24.07
C ILE A 146 17.45 6.34 24.66
N PHE A 147 17.69 7.65 24.81
CA PHE A 147 16.75 8.58 25.44
C PHE A 147 16.30 8.15 26.85
N GLY A 148 17.16 7.42 27.58
CA GLY A 148 16.86 6.88 28.91
C GLY A 148 16.21 5.49 28.93
N ALA A 149 15.95 4.87 27.77
CA ALA A 149 15.39 3.52 27.70
C ALA A 149 16.39 2.52 27.08
N PRO A 150 16.61 1.34 27.71
CA PRO A 150 17.49 0.32 27.16
C PRO A 150 16.98 -0.19 25.81
N ILE A 151 17.89 -0.39 24.86
CA ILE A 151 17.56 -0.88 23.51
C ILE A 151 16.85 -2.24 23.55
N ALA A 152 17.19 -3.07 24.53
CA ALA A 152 16.62 -4.39 24.77
C ALA A 152 15.25 -4.38 25.47
N ALA A 153 14.89 -3.30 26.17
CA ALA A 153 13.68 -3.25 26.97
C ALA A 153 12.41 -3.17 26.10
N LYS A 154 11.32 -3.76 26.59
CA LYS A 154 9.98 -3.68 26.00
C LYS A 154 9.04 -2.91 26.93
N PHE A 155 7.99 -2.33 26.37
CA PHE A 155 6.99 -1.60 27.17
C PHE A 155 6.27 -2.52 28.19
N MET A 156 6.09 -3.79 27.85
CA MET A 156 5.45 -4.79 28.71
C MET A 156 6.40 -5.43 29.75
N ASP A 157 7.69 -5.07 29.77
CA ASP A 157 8.61 -5.62 30.77
C ASP A 157 8.28 -5.09 32.18
N GLY A 158 8.49 -5.94 33.19
CA GLY A 158 8.30 -5.61 34.60
C GLY A 158 9.41 -4.73 35.17
N SER A 159 9.18 -4.13 36.34
CA SER A 159 10.16 -3.25 37.01
C SER A 159 11.49 -3.95 37.33
N GLU A 160 11.45 -5.21 37.73
CA GLU A 160 12.65 -6.00 38.06
C GLU A 160 13.58 -6.12 36.85
N LYS A 161 13.03 -6.56 35.71
CA LYS A 161 13.78 -6.71 34.46
C LYS A 161 14.31 -5.39 33.91
N VAL A 162 13.57 -4.29 34.09
CA VAL A 162 14.03 -2.96 33.66
C VAL A 162 15.11 -2.41 34.59
N ALA A 163 15.03 -2.72 35.89
CA ALA A 163 16.06 -2.39 36.86
C ALA A 163 17.37 -3.17 36.61
N GLU A 164 17.30 -4.42 36.17
CA GLU A 164 18.49 -5.20 35.71
C GLU A 164 19.21 -4.50 34.55
N LEU A 165 18.48 -3.79 33.70
CA LEU A 165 19.02 -3.00 32.58
C LEU A 165 19.40 -1.58 33.01
N GLN A 166 19.54 -1.33 34.32
CA GLN A 166 19.96 -0.05 34.90
C GLN A 166 19.08 1.13 34.48
N SER A 167 17.76 0.91 34.35
CA SER A 167 16.80 1.91 33.88
C SER A 167 15.55 1.95 34.76
N SER A 168 14.78 3.04 34.64
CA SER A 168 13.45 3.15 35.22
C SER A 168 12.37 2.63 34.29
N LEU A 169 11.34 2.03 34.88
CA LEU A 169 10.12 1.62 34.17
C LEU A 169 9.40 2.81 33.52
N THR A 170 9.47 3.98 34.17
CA THR A 170 8.86 5.21 33.65
C THR A 170 9.55 5.64 32.35
N ASP A 171 10.88 5.60 32.31
CA ASP A 171 11.64 6.02 31.13
C ASP A 171 11.33 5.13 29.93
N VAL A 172 11.34 3.80 30.12
CA VAL A 172 10.97 2.84 29.07
C VAL A 172 9.57 3.10 28.54
N ARG A 173 8.59 3.32 29.43
CA ARG A 173 7.20 3.58 29.04
C ARG A 173 7.03 4.89 28.29
N VAL A 174 7.60 5.98 28.81
CA VAL A 174 7.52 7.30 28.20
C VAL A 174 8.18 7.31 26.82
N VAL A 175 9.42 6.80 26.72
CA VAL A 175 10.15 6.73 25.45
C VAL A 175 9.40 5.88 24.43
N THR A 176 8.90 4.71 24.84
CA THR A 176 8.16 3.82 23.94
C THR A 176 6.87 4.47 23.43
N VAL A 177 6.08 5.11 24.31
CA VAL A 177 4.86 5.81 23.91
C VAL A 177 5.17 6.95 22.94
N ILE A 178 6.19 7.76 23.22
CA ILE A 178 6.64 8.84 22.32
C ILE A 178 7.02 8.26 20.95
N MET A 179 7.81 7.19 20.91
CA MET A 179 8.21 6.55 19.65
C MET A 179 6.99 6.03 18.87
N ILE A 180 6.06 5.33 19.52
CA ILE A 180 4.83 4.81 18.87
C ILE A 180 3.99 5.95 18.31
N VAL A 181 3.84 7.06 19.06
CA VAL A 181 3.09 8.24 18.60
C VAL A 181 3.80 8.88 17.41
N LEU A 182 5.11 9.13 17.48
CA LEU A 182 5.88 9.71 16.37
C LEU A 182 5.85 8.82 15.13
N MET A 183 5.98 7.50 15.29
CA MET A 183 5.86 6.53 14.22
C MET A 183 4.46 6.55 13.58
N SER A 184 3.42 6.60 14.40
CA SER A 184 2.03 6.64 13.92
C SER A 184 1.74 7.93 13.16
N LEU A 185 2.16 9.08 13.70
CA LEU A 185 2.01 10.39 13.07
C LEU A 185 2.79 10.50 11.77
N SER A 186 4.05 10.08 11.75
CA SER A 186 4.90 10.10 10.54
C SER A 186 4.37 9.16 9.46
N GLN A 187 3.91 7.96 9.82
CA GLN A 187 3.30 7.01 8.88
C GLN A 187 1.98 7.58 8.33
N PHE A 188 1.11 8.09 9.20
CA PHE A 188 -0.15 8.70 8.80
C PHE A 188 0.08 9.90 7.86
N TYR A 189 1.03 10.76 8.19
CA TYR A 189 1.42 11.89 7.36
C TYR A 189 1.88 11.41 5.97
N THR A 190 2.77 10.42 5.91
CA THR A 190 3.30 9.87 4.66
C THR A 190 2.20 9.26 3.79
N GLN A 191 1.29 8.49 4.40
CA GLN A 191 0.14 7.92 3.70
C GLN A 191 -0.84 8.97 3.19
N ARG A 192 -1.17 9.94 4.04
CA ARG A 192 -2.06 11.05 3.67
C ARG A 192 -1.46 11.90 2.55
N GLN A 193 -0.16 12.16 2.60
CA GLN A 193 0.56 12.89 1.55
C GLN A 193 0.49 12.16 0.21
N MET A 194 0.70 10.84 0.20
CA MET A 194 0.57 10.03 -1.01
C MET A 194 -0.84 10.09 -1.59
N MET A 195 -1.87 9.94 -0.77
CA MET A 195 -3.27 9.96 -1.21
C MET A 195 -3.72 11.32 -1.74
N THR A 196 -3.36 12.40 -1.04
CA THR A 196 -3.84 13.76 -1.36
C THR A 196 -3.08 14.44 -2.49
N LYS A 197 -1.81 14.09 -2.71
CA LYS A 197 -0.96 14.73 -3.73
C LYS A 197 -0.79 13.90 -5.00
N ASN A 198 -0.91 12.57 -4.93
CA ASN A 198 -0.63 11.69 -6.07
C ASN A 198 -1.85 10.95 -6.64
N VAL A 199 -3.05 11.13 -6.09
CA VAL A 199 -4.25 10.46 -6.61
C VAL A 199 -5.42 11.42 -6.80
N ASP A 200 -6.11 11.25 -7.93
CA ASP A 200 -7.39 11.88 -8.20
C ASP A 200 -8.46 11.24 -7.29
N LEU A 201 -8.91 11.99 -6.28
CA LEU A 201 -9.87 11.55 -5.26
C LEU A 201 -11.29 11.35 -5.81
N THR A 202 -11.55 11.68 -7.07
CA THR A 202 -12.88 11.53 -7.69
C THR A 202 -13.29 10.08 -7.86
N VAL A 203 -12.36 9.11 -7.78
CA VAL A 203 -12.68 7.69 -8.00
C VAL A 203 -12.36 6.81 -6.82
N LYS A 204 -13.41 6.11 -6.38
CA LYS A 204 -13.38 5.08 -5.33
C LYS A 204 -13.01 3.73 -5.95
N THR A 205 -11.79 3.59 -6.47
CA THR A 205 -11.32 2.27 -6.90
C THR A 205 -11.13 1.35 -5.67
N PRO A 206 -11.27 0.02 -5.82
CA PRO A 206 -10.98 -0.92 -4.73
C PRO A 206 -9.57 -0.72 -4.15
N PHE A 207 -8.59 -0.38 -5.00
CA PHE A 207 -7.24 -0.03 -4.60
C PHE A 207 -7.18 1.19 -3.67
N MET A 208 -7.90 2.27 -3.99
CA MET A 208 -7.95 3.47 -3.16
C MET A 208 -8.63 3.21 -1.81
N GLN A 209 -9.66 2.36 -1.81
CA GLN A 209 -10.32 1.94 -0.57
C GLN A 209 -9.36 1.12 0.30
N GLN A 210 -8.61 0.19 -0.28
CA GLN A 210 -7.57 -0.58 0.42
C GLN A 210 -6.49 0.34 1.01
N GLN A 211 -6.02 1.33 0.25
CA GLN A 211 -5.01 2.28 0.73
C GLN A 211 -5.56 3.20 1.85
N LYS A 212 -6.80 3.67 1.72
CA LYS A 212 -7.47 4.44 2.78
C LYS A 212 -7.65 3.61 4.05
N LEU A 213 -8.04 2.35 3.93
CA LEU A 213 -8.17 1.44 5.06
C LEU A 213 -6.83 1.26 5.78
N LEU A 214 -5.75 1.01 5.01
CA LEU A 214 -4.40 0.86 5.55
C LEU A 214 -3.94 2.09 6.36
N MET A 215 -4.26 3.30 5.89
CA MET A 215 -3.91 4.55 6.58
C MET A 215 -4.48 4.64 8.01
N TYR A 216 -5.67 4.10 8.25
CA TYR A 216 -6.29 4.08 9.58
C TYR A 216 -5.90 2.85 10.40
N ILE A 217 -5.65 1.71 9.75
CA ILE A 217 -5.23 0.48 10.43
C ILE A 217 -3.83 0.62 11.01
N PHE A 218 -2.86 1.19 10.27
CA PHE A 218 -1.47 1.21 10.72
C PHE A 218 -1.25 1.92 12.08
N PRO A 219 -1.81 3.11 12.35
CA PRO A 219 -1.69 3.74 13.67
C PRO A 219 -2.21 2.84 14.81
N VAL A 220 -3.36 2.18 14.60
CA VAL A 220 -3.93 1.25 15.60
C VAL A 220 -3.03 0.03 15.77
N MET A 221 -2.54 -0.53 14.67
CA MET A 221 -1.59 -1.64 14.68
C MET A 221 -0.30 -1.28 15.42
N PHE A 222 0.25 -0.08 15.22
CA PHE A 222 1.42 0.37 15.97
C PHE A 222 1.15 0.59 17.45
N ALA A 223 -0.04 1.09 17.81
CA ALA A 223 -0.42 1.23 19.21
C ALA A 223 -0.51 -0.13 19.93
N VAL A 224 -1.09 -1.15 19.28
CA VAL A 224 -1.32 -2.47 19.89
C VAL A 224 -0.08 -3.38 19.82
N PHE A 225 0.62 -3.41 18.68
CA PHE A 225 1.77 -4.29 18.50
C PHE A 225 3.09 -3.62 18.93
N GLY A 226 3.19 -2.29 18.87
CA GLY A 226 4.41 -1.55 19.20
C GLY A 226 4.90 -1.78 20.63
N ILE A 227 3.97 -1.98 21.57
CA ILE A 227 4.29 -2.26 22.98
C ILE A 227 5.01 -3.61 23.20
N ASN A 228 4.94 -4.52 22.23
CA ASN A 228 5.57 -5.84 22.31
C ASN A 228 6.99 -5.85 21.72
N PHE A 229 7.42 -4.76 21.09
CA PHE A 229 8.72 -4.66 20.44
C PHE A 229 9.77 -4.01 21.36
N PRO A 230 11.03 -4.46 21.29
CA PRO A 230 12.14 -3.78 21.96
C PRO A 230 12.31 -2.34 21.47
N VAL A 231 12.79 -1.44 22.34
CA VAL A 231 13.06 -0.03 21.99
C VAL A 231 13.95 0.09 20.75
N GLY A 232 14.96 -0.75 20.58
CA GLY A 232 15.81 -0.77 19.38
C GLY A 232 15.03 -0.98 18.08
N VAL A 233 13.99 -1.81 18.11
CA VAL A 233 13.13 -2.07 16.94
C VAL A 233 12.26 -0.84 16.65
N LEU A 234 11.85 -0.09 17.67
CA LEU A 234 11.11 1.16 17.50
C LEU A 234 12.01 2.26 16.92
N VAL A 235 13.28 2.34 17.33
CA VAL A 235 14.29 3.25 16.74
C VAL A 235 14.46 2.95 15.25
N TYR A 236 14.60 1.67 14.89
CA TYR A 236 14.64 1.22 13.50
C TYR A 236 13.41 1.71 12.72
N TRP A 237 12.23 1.54 13.30
CA TRP A 237 10.97 1.83 12.61
C TRP A 237 10.76 3.33 12.42
N LEU A 238 11.08 4.13 13.44
CA LEU A 238 11.04 5.58 13.35
C LEU A 238 11.99 6.08 12.27
N THR A 239 13.22 5.58 12.25
CA THR A 239 14.23 5.90 11.21
C THR A 239 13.72 5.55 9.82
N THR A 240 13.13 4.36 9.69
CA THR A 240 12.50 3.89 8.45
C THR A 240 11.37 4.81 7.99
N ASN A 241 10.52 5.28 8.90
CA ASN A 241 9.44 6.21 8.58
C ASN A 241 9.99 7.57 8.15
N VAL A 242 10.98 8.11 8.86
CA VAL A 242 11.64 9.39 8.51
C VAL A 242 12.29 9.30 7.14
N TRP A 243 13.04 8.23 6.86
CA TRP A 243 13.60 7.97 5.53
C TRP A 243 12.52 7.94 4.46
N THR A 244 11.45 7.17 4.69
CA THR A 244 10.36 7.02 3.72
C THR A 244 9.67 8.36 3.46
N MET A 245 9.46 9.16 4.50
CA MET A 245 8.91 10.51 4.38
C MET A 245 9.83 11.41 3.53
N GLY A 246 11.14 11.43 3.81
CA GLY A 246 12.11 12.20 3.03
C GLY A 246 12.18 11.74 1.56
N GLN A 247 12.25 10.44 1.33
CA GLN A 247 12.22 9.83 0.00
C GLN A 247 10.92 10.21 -0.74
N GLN A 248 9.77 10.11 -0.08
CA GLN A 248 8.47 10.43 -0.67
C GLN A 248 8.39 11.91 -1.05
N MET A 249 8.83 12.82 -0.18
CA MET A 249 8.89 14.25 -0.48
C MET A 249 9.76 14.54 -1.71
N TYR A 250 10.93 13.90 -1.80
CA TYR A 250 11.85 14.04 -2.92
C TYR A 250 11.24 13.50 -4.23
N VAL A 251 10.67 12.30 -4.19
CA VAL A 251 10.07 11.63 -5.36
C VAL A 251 8.87 12.42 -5.88
N ILE A 252 7.96 12.86 -5.02
CA ILE A 252 6.80 13.69 -5.42
C ILE A 252 7.26 14.98 -6.09
N LYS A 253 8.31 15.63 -5.55
CA LYS A 253 8.81 16.90 -6.09
C LYS A 253 9.51 16.73 -7.45
N ARG A 254 10.32 15.69 -7.61
CA ARG A 254 11.13 15.48 -8.84
C ARG A 254 10.35 14.78 -9.94
N ASN A 255 9.51 13.81 -9.57
CA ASN A 255 8.74 12.95 -10.46
C ASN A 255 7.26 12.86 -10.03
N PRO A 256 6.49 13.97 -10.08
CA PRO A 256 5.07 13.95 -9.77
C PRO A 256 4.32 13.03 -10.74
N THR A 257 3.31 12.32 -10.22
CA THR A 257 2.44 11.44 -11.00
C THR A 257 1.64 12.25 -12.04
N PRO A 258 1.61 11.86 -13.33
CA PRO A 258 0.79 12.52 -14.34
C PRO A 258 -0.70 12.56 -13.93
N GLY A 259 -1.35 13.71 -14.11
CA GLY A 259 -2.76 13.91 -13.70
C GLY A 259 -3.00 14.17 -12.22
N SER A 260 -1.96 14.16 -11.37
CA SER A 260 -2.07 14.50 -9.95
C SER A 260 -2.01 16.02 -9.70
N ARG A 261 -2.47 16.49 -8.53
CA ARG A 261 -2.36 17.92 -8.14
C ARG A 261 -0.90 18.40 -8.16
N ALA A 262 0.04 17.58 -7.69
CA ALA A 262 1.46 17.92 -7.73
C ALA A 262 2.01 18.07 -9.16
N PHE A 263 1.45 17.33 -10.13
CA PHE A 263 1.80 17.47 -11.54
C PHE A 263 1.21 18.75 -12.15
N GLN A 264 -0.04 19.09 -11.81
CA GLN A 264 -0.67 20.37 -12.19
C GLN A 264 0.14 21.55 -11.64
N GLU A 265 0.43 21.59 -10.34
CA GLU A 265 1.24 22.66 -9.73
C GLU A 265 2.63 22.80 -10.36
N ARG A 266 3.26 21.67 -10.75
CA ARG A 266 4.55 21.71 -11.44
C ARG A 266 4.41 22.26 -12.85
N GLN A 267 3.39 21.84 -13.60
CA GLN A 267 3.12 22.37 -14.94
C GLN A 267 2.79 23.85 -14.89
N ASP A 268 1.97 24.30 -13.94
CA ASP A 268 1.66 25.72 -13.74
C ASP A 268 2.92 26.54 -13.45
N LYS A 269 3.82 26.01 -12.62
CA LYS A 269 5.14 26.64 -12.36
C LYS A 269 6.06 26.65 -13.58
N LEU A 270 6.04 25.60 -14.41
CA LEU A 270 6.83 25.54 -15.64
C LEU A 270 6.26 26.48 -16.70
N ARG A 271 4.93 26.60 -16.78
CA ARG A 271 4.19 27.51 -17.64
C ARG A 271 4.47 28.97 -17.26
N ALA A 272 4.38 29.31 -15.98
CA ALA A 272 4.75 30.63 -15.48
C ALA A 272 6.22 31.00 -15.75
N LYS A 273 7.09 30.00 -15.92
CA LYS A 273 8.51 30.18 -16.29
C LYS A 273 8.76 30.10 -17.80
N GLY A 274 7.73 29.92 -18.64
CA GLY A 274 7.86 29.78 -20.09
C GLY A 274 8.61 28.53 -20.57
N LYS A 275 8.76 27.50 -19.70
CA LYS A 275 9.56 26.30 -19.99
C LYS A 275 8.71 25.07 -20.37
N LEU A 276 7.40 25.22 -20.48
CA LEU A 276 6.48 24.15 -20.85
C LEU A 276 6.21 24.24 -22.35
N LYS A 277 6.57 23.21 -23.12
CA LYS A 277 6.06 23.02 -24.48
C LYS A 277 4.65 22.44 -24.35
N GLU A 278 3.65 23.30 -24.48
CA GLU A 278 2.25 22.89 -24.54
C GLU A 278 1.86 22.67 -26.01
N ASP A 279 1.02 21.67 -26.27
CA ASP A 279 0.45 21.45 -27.60
C ASP A 279 -0.54 22.59 -27.91
N PRO A 280 -0.42 23.29 -29.05
CA PRO A 280 -1.26 24.45 -29.36
C PRO A 280 -2.77 24.18 -29.26
N GLU A 281 -3.25 22.96 -29.50
CA GLU A 281 -4.66 22.60 -29.31
C GLU A 281 -5.08 22.62 -27.82
N GLU A 282 -4.26 22.09 -26.91
CA GLU A 282 -4.57 22.11 -25.48
C GLU A 282 -4.55 23.52 -24.90
N VAL A 283 -3.66 24.39 -25.40
CA VAL A 283 -3.59 25.81 -25.02
C VAL A 283 -4.87 26.52 -25.48
N ALA A 284 -5.27 26.35 -26.73
CA ALA A 284 -6.48 26.97 -27.28
C ALA A 284 -7.75 26.51 -26.55
N VAL A 285 -7.86 25.22 -26.24
CA VAL A 285 -8.99 24.69 -25.46
C VAL A 285 -9.00 25.29 -24.06
N ARG A 286 -7.85 25.39 -23.37
CA ARG A 286 -7.83 25.96 -22.01
C ARG A 286 -8.11 27.45 -22.00
N GLU A 287 -7.54 28.22 -22.92
CA GLU A 287 -7.83 29.65 -23.07
C GLU A 287 -9.31 29.89 -23.38
N SER A 288 -9.94 29.04 -24.21
CA SER A 288 -11.37 29.14 -24.47
C SER A 288 -12.22 28.89 -23.22
N VAL A 289 -11.81 27.95 -22.37
CA VAL A 289 -12.49 27.63 -21.11
C VAL A 289 -12.27 28.73 -20.08
N ASP A 290 -11.07 29.28 -19.96
CA ASP A 290 -10.74 30.38 -19.06
C ASP A 290 -11.44 31.67 -19.50
N ALA A 291 -11.51 31.95 -20.81
CA ALA A 291 -12.27 33.05 -21.38
C ALA A 291 -13.78 32.88 -21.15
N ALA A 292 -14.32 31.66 -21.30
CA ALA A 292 -15.72 31.35 -21.00
C ALA A 292 -16.02 31.51 -19.50
N ARG A 293 -15.08 31.16 -18.62
CA ARG A 293 -15.21 31.33 -17.17
C ARG A 293 -15.11 32.80 -16.75
N ALA A 294 -14.25 33.59 -17.39
CA ALA A 294 -14.15 35.03 -17.18
C ALA A 294 -15.40 35.78 -17.70
N ARG A 295 -16.00 35.30 -18.80
CA ARG A 295 -17.30 35.81 -19.29
C ARG A 295 -18.50 35.43 -18.42
N ARG A 296 -18.36 34.44 -17.54
CA ARG A 296 -19.44 34.03 -16.62
C ARG A 296 -19.53 35.03 -15.46
N GLN A 297 -20.19 36.16 -15.70
CA GLN A 297 -20.60 37.08 -14.63
C GLN A 297 -21.53 36.31 -13.68
N GLN A 298 -21.08 36.05 -12.45
CA GLN A 298 -21.97 35.55 -11.41
C GLN A 298 -23.07 36.60 -11.18
N PRO A 299 -24.36 36.24 -11.26
CA PRO A 299 -25.40 37.18 -10.87
C PRO A 299 -25.18 37.51 -9.39
N LYS A 300 -24.92 38.79 -9.11
CA LYS A 300 -24.82 39.30 -7.73
C LYS A 300 -26.14 38.93 -7.04
N ARG A 301 -26.02 38.19 -5.94
CA ARG A 301 -27.13 37.76 -5.10
C ARG A 301 -27.89 39.02 -4.65
N GLN A 302 -29.10 39.26 -5.18
CA GLN A 302 -29.94 40.37 -4.73
C GLN A 302 -30.15 40.26 -3.22
N THR A 303 -29.90 41.36 -2.52
CA THR A 303 -30.05 41.44 -1.06
C THR A 303 -31.51 41.30 -0.67
N LYS A 304 -31.77 40.70 0.50
CA LYS A 304 -33.12 40.42 1.02
C LYS A 304 -34.06 41.64 1.03
N ALA A 305 -33.51 42.85 1.18
CA ALA A 305 -34.24 44.12 1.08
C ALA A 305 -34.85 44.37 -0.32
N GLN A 306 -34.15 44.02 -1.40
CA GLN A 306 -34.64 44.14 -2.79
C GLN A 306 -35.77 43.16 -3.11
N ARG A 307 -35.93 42.11 -2.30
CA ARG A 307 -36.99 41.10 -2.44
C ARG A 307 -38.27 41.47 -1.67
N GLN A 308 -38.22 42.46 -0.78
CA GLN A 308 -39.33 42.82 0.12
C GLN A 308 -40.09 44.07 -0.32
N THR A 309 -39.60 44.85 -1.29
CA THR A 309 -40.30 46.05 -1.80
C THR A 309 -41.27 45.76 -2.96
N GLY A 310 -41.48 44.49 -3.33
CA GLY A 310 -42.31 44.08 -4.46
C GLY A 310 -43.60 43.36 -4.07
N THR A 311 -44.15 43.59 -2.88
CA THR A 311 -45.38 42.89 -2.46
C THR A 311 -46.27 43.80 -1.61
N THR A 312 -46.87 44.80 -2.25
CA THR A 312 -48.09 45.44 -1.73
C THR A 312 -48.91 46.02 -2.87
N ALA A 313 -49.63 45.15 -3.59
CA ALA A 313 -50.89 45.46 -4.25
C ALA A 313 -51.38 44.19 -5.00
N GLN A 314 -52.04 43.29 -4.28
CA GLN A 314 -52.99 42.39 -4.93
C GLN A 314 -54.13 42.11 -3.95
N GLY A 315 -55.28 42.72 -4.24
CA GLY A 315 -56.53 42.45 -3.57
C GLY A 315 -57.69 43.02 -4.39
N LYS A 316 -58.34 42.12 -5.14
CA LYS A 316 -59.67 42.27 -5.79
C LYS A 316 -59.70 43.30 -6.95
N GLN A 317 -60.39 43.12 -8.07
CA GLN A 317 -61.67 42.46 -8.34
C GLN A 317 -61.78 42.19 -9.85
N SER A 318 -62.60 41.20 -10.21
CA SER A 318 -62.97 40.79 -11.57
C SER A 318 -63.78 41.84 -12.35
N ALA A 319 -63.86 41.58 -13.66
CA ALA A 319 -64.87 42.02 -14.63
C ALA A 319 -64.78 43.48 -15.11
N GLU A 320 -64.50 43.67 -16.39
CA GLU A 320 -65.50 43.97 -17.44
C GLU A 320 -64.80 44.66 -18.62
N GLN A 321 -64.93 44.09 -19.83
CA GLN A 321 -64.64 44.80 -21.08
C GLN A 321 -65.89 45.58 -21.51
N PRO A 322 -65.71 46.71 -22.20
CA PRO A 322 -66.34 46.92 -23.52
C PRO A 322 -65.25 47.24 -24.57
N ALA A 323 -65.25 46.61 -25.75
CA ALA A 323 -65.97 47.00 -26.99
C ALA A 323 -65.56 48.41 -27.48
N SER A 324 -65.23 48.70 -28.74
CA SER A 324 -65.16 47.98 -30.02
C SER A 324 -64.41 48.91 -31.03
N ASP A 325 -64.13 48.36 -32.22
CA ASP A 325 -63.96 49.01 -33.55
C ASP A 325 -62.69 48.48 -34.24
N GLU A 326 -62.81 47.42 -35.06
CA GLU A 326 -62.94 47.47 -36.54
C GLU A 326 -61.73 48.15 -37.22
N SER A 327 -61.02 47.59 -38.20
CA SER A 327 -61.35 46.60 -39.24
C SER A 327 -60.09 46.25 -40.09
N GLY A 328 -60.08 45.04 -40.68
CA GLY A 328 -59.38 44.58 -41.92
C GLY A 328 -57.83 44.51 -41.96
N ASP A 329 -57.13 43.51 -42.48
CA ASP A 329 -57.51 42.34 -43.31
C ASP A 329 -56.37 41.29 -43.38
N ALA A 330 -56.78 40.03 -43.64
CA ALA A 330 -56.09 38.88 -44.29
C ALA A 330 -54.75 38.33 -43.71
N GLU A 331 -54.47 37.03 -43.56
CA GLU A 331 -55.09 35.76 -43.98
C GLU A 331 -54.46 34.61 -43.15
N THR A 332 -55.26 33.61 -42.74
CA THR A 332 -54.87 32.26 -42.24
C THR A 332 -55.99 31.33 -42.73
N PRO A 333 -55.86 29.98 -42.90
CA PRO A 333 -55.61 29.02 -41.80
C PRO A 333 -55.08 27.62 -42.31
N PRO A 334 -55.33 26.47 -41.65
CA PRO A 334 -55.14 26.09 -40.24
C PRO A 334 -54.37 24.75 -40.02
N ALA A 335 -54.10 24.51 -38.74
CA ALA A 335 -53.75 23.22 -38.12
C ALA A 335 -54.77 22.08 -38.32
N LYS A 336 -54.36 20.83 -38.05
CA LYS A 336 -55.23 19.80 -37.42
C LYS A 336 -54.48 18.64 -36.77
N GLN A 337 -55.15 18.09 -35.75
CA GLN A 337 -54.79 17.04 -34.81
C GLN A 337 -54.74 15.62 -35.44
N GLY A 338 -54.14 14.66 -34.70
CA GLY A 338 -53.81 13.28 -35.15
C GLY A 338 -54.99 12.32 -35.43
N PRO A 339 -54.71 11.03 -35.74
CA PRO A 339 -55.12 9.94 -34.83
C PRO A 339 -54.26 8.63 -34.85
N LYS A 340 -54.68 7.66 -34.03
CA LYS A 340 -54.17 6.28 -33.78
C LYS A 340 -54.51 5.25 -34.88
N ALA A 341 -53.68 4.19 -34.92
CA ALA A 341 -53.93 2.74 -35.13
C ALA A 341 -54.46 2.19 -36.48
N GLY A 342 -53.86 1.07 -36.94
CA GLY A 342 -54.51 0.08 -37.82
C GLY A 342 -53.60 -0.76 -38.74
N GLN A 343 -53.37 -2.02 -38.34
CA GLN A 343 -53.33 -3.29 -39.11
C GLN A 343 -52.47 -3.46 -40.41
N GLY A 344 -51.78 -4.61 -40.49
CA GLY A 344 -50.93 -5.05 -41.62
C GLY A 344 -51.68 -5.67 -42.81
N PRO A 345 -50.96 -6.35 -43.72
CA PRO A 345 -51.15 -7.81 -43.84
C PRO A 345 -49.86 -8.64 -44.08
N LYS A 346 -50.06 -9.95 -43.90
CA LYS A 346 -49.25 -11.17 -44.19
C LYS A 346 -48.75 -11.21 -45.66
N GLY A 347 -47.77 -12.01 -46.10
CA GLY A 347 -47.05 -13.18 -45.58
C GLY A 347 -46.23 -13.85 -46.70
N GLY A 348 -45.48 -14.92 -46.38
CA GLY A 348 -44.73 -15.78 -47.32
C GLY A 348 -43.34 -16.18 -46.79
N GLN A 349 -43.23 -17.15 -45.87
CA GLN A 349 -42.97 -18.60 -46.05
C GLN A 349 -41.60 -19.02 -46.64
N GLY A 350 -40.94 -19.92 -45.89
CA GLY A 350 -39.87 -20.85 -46.33
C GLY A 350 -38.46 -20.26 -46.25
N GLN A 351 -37.41 -20.92 -45.76
CA GLN A 351 -37.16 -22.35 -45.63
C GLN A 351 -36.00 -22.60 -44.62
N LYS A 352 -36.13 -23.67 -43.83
CA LYS A 352 -35.04 -24.28 -43.05
C LYS A 352 -34.15 -25.12 -43.98
N GLN A 353 -32.84 -25.09 -43.75
CA GLN A 353 -31.85 -26.18 -43.94
C GLN A 353 -30.57 -25.70 -43.21
N GLY A 354 -29.87 -26.41 -42.32
CA GLY A 354 -29.82 -27.83 -42.03
C GLY A 354 -28.63 -28.48 -42.75
N GLY A 355 -27.48 -28.65 -42.07
CA GLY A 355 -26.57 -29.77 -42.35
C GLY A 355 -25.08 -29.49 -42.61
N LYS A 356 -24.28 -29.87 -41.60
CA LYS A 356 -23.11 -30.81 -41.65
C LYS A 356 -21.77 -30.45 -42.32
N GLN A 357 -20.74 -30.79 -41.52
CA GLN A 357 -19.50 -31.51 -41.85
C GLN A 357 -18.37 -30.78 -42.60
N GLY A 358 -17.40 -30.30 -41.81
CA GLY A 358 -16.04 -30.84 -41.70
C GLY A 358 -15.23 -31.11 -42.98
N GLN A 359 -14.05 -30.50 -43.05
CA GLN A 359 -12.81 -31.19 -43.44
C GLN A 359 -11.57 -30.36 -43.12
N LYS A 360 -10.65 -30.96 -42.35
CA LYS A 360 -9.21 -30.66 -42.39
C LYS A 360 -8.67 -31.10 -43.76
N PRO A 361 -7.48 -30.61 -44.13
CA PRO A 361 -6.38 -31.56 -44.27
C PRO A 361 -5.15 -31.16 -43.45
N ALA A 362 -4.43 -32.20 -43.04
CA ALA A 362 -3.12 -32.16 -42.45
C ALA A 362 -2.06 -32.46 -43.52
N GLN A 363 -0.95 -31.73 -43.49
CA GLN A 363 0.40 -32.14 -43.88
C GLN A 363 1.33 -31.37 -42.90
N GLY A 364 2.32 -31.94 -42.24
CA GLY A 364 3.03 -33.19 -42.45
C GLY A 364 4.50 -32.88 -42.71
N GLN A 365 5.32 -32.72 -41.66
CA GLN A 365 6.77 -32.96 -41.74
C GLN A 365 7.32 -33.47 -40.40
N LYS A 366 7.52 -34.80 -40.38
CA LYS A 366 8.59 -35.56 -39.70
C LYS A 366 9.96 -35.11 -40.28
N GLN A 367 11.15 -35.33 -39.75
CA GLN A 367 11.73 -36.11 -38.65
C GLN A 367 13.23 -35.76 -38.58
N SER A 368 13.83 -35.88 -37.39
CA SER A 368 15.12 -36.54 -37.09
C SER A 368 15.70 -35.90 -35.81
N GLY A 369 16.05 -36.59 -34.72
CA GLY A 369 16.15 -38.01 -34.45
C GLY A 369 17.61 -38.45 -34.32
N LYS A 370 18.06 -38.68 -33.07
CA LYS A 370 18.95 -39.75 -32.55
C LYS A 370 19.98 -39.24 -31.52
N GLN A 371 19.90 -39.71 -30.27
CA GLN A 371 20.57 -40.90 -29.67
C GLN A 371 22.09 -40.70 -29.55
N GLY A 372 22.80 -41.07 -28.49
CA GLY A 372 22.56 -41.82 -27.24
C GLY A 372 23.80 -41.59 -26.34
N SER A 373 23.77 -41.83 -25.02
CA SER A 373 23.92 -43.11 -24.32
C SER A 373 25.28 -43.29 -23.62
N LYS A 374 25.19 -43.65 -22.32
CA LYS A 374 26.11 -44.45 -21.48
C LYS A 374 27.45 -43.88 -20.96
N ALA A 375 27.59 -43.88 -19.62
CA ALA A 375 28.50 -44.68 -18.78
C ALA A 375 28.44 -44.09 -17.34
N ALA A 376 28.11 -44.76 -16.23
CA ALA A 376 28.56 -46.02 -15.62
C ALA A 376 29.99 -45.98 -15.03
N GLN A 377 30.01 -46.24 -13.72
CA GLN A 377 31.03 -46.89 -12.87
C GLN A 377 31.94 -46.09 -11.91
N GLN A 378 31.76 -46.50 -10.64
CA GLN A 378 32.75 -46.87 -9.61
C GLN A 378 33.56 -45.72 -8.94
N GLY A 379 33.82 -45.75 -7.64
CA GLY A 379 33.60 -46.76 -6.60
C GLY A 379 34.46 -46.46 -5.36
N GLY A 380 34.20 -47.18 -4.26
CA GLY A 380 35.13 -47.37 -3.12
C GLY A 380 34.94 -46.39 -1.95
N GLN A 381 34.33 -46.79 -0.82
CA GLN A 381 34.96 -47.46 0.36
C GLN A 381 35.89 -46.50 1.15
N LYS A 382 35.87 -46.40 2.49
CA LYS A 382 35.57 -47.38 3.55
C LYS A 382 35.61 -46.68 4.94
N SER A 383 34.91 -47.26 5.92
CA SER A 383 35.20 -47.38 7.38
C SER A 383 35.60 -46.12 8.19
N GLY A 384 35.07 -45.82 9.37
CA GLY A 384 34.35 -46.62 10.37
C GLY A 384 35.04 -46.45 11.74
N GLN A 385 34.32 -46.09 12.80
CA GLN A 385 34.66 -46.54 14.15
C GLN A 385 33.48 -46.40 15.14
N LYS A 386 33.27 -47.50 15.86
CA LYS A 386 32.37 -47.71 17.00
C LYS A 386 32.96 -47.12 18.28
N GLN A 387 32.09 -46.71 19.20
CA GLN A 387 32.08 -47.03 20.65
C GLN A 387 30.81 -46.36 21.22
N GLY A 388 29.88 -46.96 21.96
CA GLY A 388 29.90 -48.21 22.71
C GLY A 388 30.06 -47.95 24.21
N GLN A 389 28.97 -47.63 24.93
CA GLN A 389 28.86 -47.99 26.35
C GLN A 389 27.40 -48.12 26.81
N LYS A 390 27.14 -49.30 27.41
CA LYS A 390 25.93 -49.77 28.07
C LYS A 390 26.12 -49.66 29.60
N LYS A 391 24.98 -49.81 30.30
CA LYS A 391 24.73 -50.33 31.67
C LYS A 391 24.55 -49.26 32.74
N SER A 392 23.69 -49.40 33.76
CA SER A 392 22.48 -50.22 34.07
C SER A 392 22.16 -50.00 35.56
N GLY A 393 20.87 -50.04 35.93
CA GLY A 393 20.37 -50.38 37.28
C GLY A 393 20.05 -49.19 38.21
N GLN A 394 19.06 -49.21 39.09
CA GLN A 394 18.09 -50.25 39.47
C GLN A 394 17.00 -49.62 40.40
N GLN A 395 15.74 -50.04 40.19
CA GLN A 395 14.61 -50.25 41.14
C GLN A 395 14.42 -49.40 42.42
N ARG A 396 13.16 -49.02 42.72
CA ARG A 396 12.19 -49.85 43.49
C ARG A 396 10.79 -49.21 43.66
N LYS A 397 9.76 -50.07 43.50
CA LYS A 397 8.48 -50.30 44.27
C LYS A 397 7.56 -49.10 44.55
N GLY A 398 6.22 -49.19 44.55
CA GLY A 398 5.21 -50.25 44.46
C GLY A 398 3.85 -49.51 44.26
N GLY A 399 2.77 -50.05 43.71
CA GLY A 399 1.97 -51.20 44.10
C GLY A 399 0.52 -50.85 43.68
N GLY A 400 -0.20 -51.76 43.02
CA GLY A 400 -1.65 -51.63 42.76
C GLY A 400 -2.49 -51.91 44.03
N PRO A 401 -3.82 -52.16 43.95
CA PRO A 401 -4.62 -52.47 42.75
C PRO A 401 -6.03 -51.81 42.62
N GLN A 402 -6.50 -51.76 41.37
CA GLN A 402 -7.85 -52.00 40.81
C GLN A 402 -9.19 -51.86 41.61
N ARG A 403 -10.16 -51.25 40.87
CA ARG A 403 -11.63 -51.53 40.76
C ARG A 403 -12.52 -51.08 41.95
N SER A 404 -13.77 -50.61 41.80
CA SER A 404 -14.77 -50.65 40.72
C SER A 404 -16.01 -49.76 41.01
N LYS A 405 -16.80 -49.47 39.96
CA LYS A 405 -18.28 -49.29 39.89
C LYS A 405 -18.94 -47.92 40.24
N HIS A 406 -19.58 -47.38 39.19
CA HIS A 406 -20.83 -46.59 39.10
C HIS A 406 -21.97 -47.08 40.05
N PRO A 407 -23.07 -46.31 40.32
CA PRO A 407 -23.94 -45.68 39.31
C PRO A 407 -24.63 -44.34 39.66
N SER A 408 -25.36 -43.82 38.68
CA SER A 408 -26.27 -42.66 38.63
C SER A 408 -27.33 -42.58 39.74
N LYS A 409 -27.69 -41.34 40.12
CA LYS A 409 -29.04 -40.73 40.12
C LYS A 409 -29.11 -39.53 41.06
N LYS A 410 -29.38 -38.34 40.54
CA LYS A 410 -30.67 -37.64 40.67
C LYS A 410 -30.69 -36.42 39.77
#